data_AF-A0AAP0WVL2-F1
#
_entry.id   AF-A0AAP0WVL2-F1
#
_cell.length_a   1.000
_cell.length_b   1.000
_cell.length_c   1.000
_cell.angle_alpha   90.00
_cell.angle_beta   90.00
_cell.angle_gamma   90.00
#
_symmetry.space_group_name_H-M   'P 1'
#
loop_
_entity.id
_entity.type
_entity.pdbx_description
1 polymer ?
#
loop_
_entity_poly.entity_id
_entity_poly.type
_entity_poly.pdbx_seq_one_letter_code
_entity_poly.pdbx_strand_id
1 'polypeptide(L)' 'MANDGNQGLFLLAFVVVNAESKDNWRWFFENLREIVGGARQITFISDQNNGLKLTLPKVFPKAYHAYCLHHLKMNL' A
#
# COMPACT_ATOMS: atom_id res chain seq x y z
N MET A 1 -3.35 -7.48 -0.69
CA MET A 1 -3.53 -8.56 0.31
C MET A 1 -2.83 -8.15 1.60
N ALA A 2 -3.30 -8.63 2.74
CA ALA A 2 -2.65 -8.44 4.04
C ALA A 2 -2.45 -9.81 4.72
N ASN A 3 -1.46 -9.89 5.60
CA ASN A 3 -1.22 -11.07 6.43
C ASN A 3 -1.99 -10.93 7.75
N ASP A 4 -2.67 -11.99 8.19
CA ASP A 4 -3.30 -12.05 9.51
C ASP A 4 -2.34 -12.58 10.59
N GLY A 5 -2.82 -12.67 11.83
CA GLY A 5 -2.02 -13.19 12.95
C GLY A 5 -1.66 -14.68 12.86
N ASN A 6 -2.27 -15.40 11.91
CA ASN A 6 -2.13 -16.84 11.70
C ASN A 6 -1.39 -17.18 10.39
N GLN A 7 -0.65 -16.22 9.83
CA GLN A 7 0.08 -16.37 8.55
C GLN A 7 -0.83 -16.54 7.31
N GLY A 8 -2.13 -16.30 7.46
CA GLY A 8 -3.11 -16.32 6.38
C GLY A 8 -3.07 -15.03 5.56
N LEU A 9 -3.31 -15.15 4.25
CA LEU A 9 -3.48 -14.00 3.37
C LEU A 9 -4.96 -13.72 3.15
N PHE A 10 -5.36 -12.45 3.28
CA PHE A 10 -6.72 -12.01 2.98
C PHE A 10 -6.76 -10.68 2.22
N LEU A 11 -7.90 -10.42 1.57
CA LEU A 11 -8.15 -9.15 0.89
C LEU A 11 -8.62 -8.11 1.92
N LEU A 12 -7.76 -7.17 2.28
CA LEU A 12 -8.08 -6.09 3.22
C LEU A 12 -8.93 -4.98 2.58
N ALA A 13 -8.57 -4.57 1.36
CA ALA A 13 -9.26 -3.53 0.61
C ALA A 13 -8.94 -3.67 -0.88
N PHE A 14 -9.84 -3.18 -1.73
CA PHE A 14 -9.63 -2.99 -3.16
C PHE A 14 -10.27 -1.66 -3.59
N VAL A 15 -9.84 -1.14 -4.74
CA VAL A 15 -10.41 0.08 -5.30
C VAL A 15 -10.52 -0.05 -6.82
N VAL A 16 -11.59 0.48 -7.38
CA VAL A 16 -11.77 0.65 -8.83
C VAL A 16 -11.66 2.14 -9.12
N VAL A 17 -10.65 2.52 -9.89
CA VAL A 17 -10.37 3.91 -10.27
C VAL A 17 -10.16 4.02 -11.77
N ASN A 18 -10.31 5.23 -12.30
CA ASN A 18 -10.14 5.51 -13.73
C ASN A 18 -8.68 5.38 -14.21
N ALA A 19 -7.69 5.56 -13.33
CA ALA A 19 -6.27 5.48 -13.64
C ALA A 19 -5.40 5.28 -12.38
N GLU A 20 -4.18 4.79 -12.55
CA GLU A 20 -3.16 4.75 -11.49
C GLU A 20 -2.50 6.12 -11.30
N SER A 21 -3.28 7.09 -10.83
CA SER A 21 -2.80 8.45 -10.58
C SER A 21 -2.38 8.65 -9.12
N LYS A 22 -1.56 9.67 -8.88
CA LYS A 22 -1.16 10.08 -7.53
C LYS A 22 -2.37 10.44 -6.65
N ASP A 23 -3.38 11.09 -7.22
CA ASP A 23 -4.58 11.51 -6.49
C ASP A 23 -5.45 10.32 -6.10
N ASN A 24 -5.57 9.33 -7.01
CA ASN A 24 -6.30 8.10 -6.73
C ASN A 24 -5.60 7.26 -5.65
N TRP A 25 -4.27 7.15 -5.71
CA TRP A 25 -3.49 6.52 -4.64
C TRP A 25 -3.64 7.23 -3.31
N ARG A 26 -3.68 8.57 -3.32
CA ARG A 26 -3.84 9.37 -2.10
C ARG A 26 -5.18 9.10 -1.45
N TRP A 27 -6.24 9.21 -2.23
CA TRP A 27 -7.59 8.93 -1.77
C TRP A 27 -7.69 7.51 -1.21
N PHE A 28 -7.13 6.51 -1.91
CA PHE A 28 -7.12 5.13 -1.43
C PHE A 28 -6.41 4.97 -0.09
N PHE A 29 -5.21 5.52 0.06
CA PHE A 29 -4.45 5.42 1.32
C PHE A 29 -5.10 6.18 2.47
N GLU A 30 -5.72 7.33 2.21
CA GLU A 30 -6.45 8.09 3.23
C GLU A 30 -7.63 7.28 3.77
N ASN A 31 -8.43 6.66 2.88
CA ASN A 31 -9.52 5.77 3.29
C ASN A 31 -9.00 4.51 4.01
N LEU A 32 -7.92 3.91 3.53
CA LEU A 32 -7.31 2.75 4.17
C LEU A 32 -6.85 3.08 5.61
N ARG A 33 -6.31 4.27 5.83
CA ARG A 33 -5.83 4.72 7.15
C ARG A 33 -6.94 4.78 8.19
N GLU A 34 -8.14 5.20 7.79
CA GLU A 34 -9.30 5.24 8.68
C GLU A 34 -9.74 3.83 9.11
N ILE A 35 -9.51 2.81 8.27
CA ILE A 35 -9.83 1.41 8.58
C ILE A 35 -8.77 0.76 9.48
N VAL A 36 -7.49 0.91 9.13
CA VAL A 36 -6.40 0.21 9.84
C VAL A 36 -5.90 0.92 11.09
N GLY A 37 -6.27 2.20 11.25
CA GLY A 37 -5.87 3.06 12.36
C GLY A 37 -4.45 3.63 12.17
N GLY A 38 -4.29 4.94 12.37
CA GLY A 38 -3.03 5.66 12.13
C GLY A 38 -1.90 5.41 13.14
N ALA A 39 -2.17 4.72 14.25
CA ALA A 39 -1.19 4.48 15.32
C ALA A 39 -0.46 3.13 15.20
N ARG A 40 -0.92 2.22 14.33
CA ARG A 40 -0.30 0.90 14.16
C ARG A 40 0.94 0.99 13.27
N GLN A 41 1.99 0.26 13.63
CA GLN A 41 3.14 0.06 12.76
C GLN A 41 2.74 -0.90 11.64
N ILE A 42 2.74 -0.41 10.39
CA ILE A 42 2.33 -1.17 9.21
C ILE A 42 3.51 -1.25 8.25
N THR A 43 3.69 -2.40 7.62
CA THR A 43 4.65 -2.60 6.53
C THR A 43 3.88 -2.77 5.23
N PHE A 44 4.16 -1.91 4.26
CA PHE A 44 3.62 -2.02 2.90
C PHE A 44 4.63 -2.71 1.99
N ILE A 45 4.14 -3.66 1.18
CA ILE A 45 4.92 -4.30 0.12
C ILE A 45 4.20 -4.00 -1.20
N SER A 46 4.88 -3.31 -2.12
CA SER A 46 4.29 -2.90 -3.41
C SER A 46 5.24 -3.11 -4.58
N ASP A 47 4.74 -2.93 -5.80
CA ASP A 47 5.59 -2.71 -6.96
C ASP A 47 6.30 -1.34 -6.91
N GLN A 48 6.95 -0.98 -8.02
CA GLN A 48 7.71 0.24 -8.18
C GLN A 48 6.91 1.45 -8.71
N ASN A 49 5.56 1.43 -8.66
CA ASN A 49 4.73 2.51 -9.19
C ASN A 49 5.03 3.88 -8.54
N ASN A 50 5.26 4.90 -9.36
CA ASN A 50 5.65 6.24 -8.92
C ASN A 50 4.55 6.96 -8.11
N GLY A 51 3.28 6.75 -8.47
CA GLY A 51 2.14 7.32 -7.74
C GLY A 51 2.09 6.79 -6.30
N LEU A 52 2.35 5.49 -6.12
CA LEU A 52 2.41 4.85 -4.81
C LEU A 52 3.62 5.36 -4.01
N LYS A 53 4.83 5.31 -4.60
CA LYS A 53 6.09 5.75 -3.96
C LYS A 53 6.00 7.17 -3.39
N LEU A 54 5.35 8.09 -4.13
CA LEU A 54 5.24 9.50 -3.72
C LEU A 54 4.15 9.77 -2.68
N THR A 55 3.18 8.87 -2.55
CA THR A 55 1.95 9.13 -1.80
C THR A 55 1.91 8.39 -0.47
N LEU A 56 2.38 7.13 -0.47
CA LEU A 56 2.46 6.31 0.73
C LEU A 56 3.14 7.03 1.93
N PRO A 57 4.35 7.61 1.80
CA PRO A 57 5.01 8.25 2.94
C PRO A 57 4.31 9.52 3.44
N LYS A 58 3.40 10.10 2.64
CA LYS A 58 2.62 11.28 3.05
C LYS A 58 1.42 10.91 3.91
N VAL A 59 0.79 9.76 3.64
CA VAL A 59 -0.39 9.29 4.38
C VAL A 59 0.01 8.42 5.58
N PHE A 60 1.06 7.61 5.41
CA PHE A 60 1.62 6.72 6.43
C PHE A 60 3.10 7.04 6.70
N PRO A 61 3.42 8.19 7.33
CA PRO A 61 4.81 8.65 7.50
C PRO A 61 5.66 7.74 8.39
N LYS A 62 5.03 6.91 9.23
CA LYS A 62 5.72 5.97 10.12
C LYS A 62 5.79 4.55 9.56
N ALA A 63 5.12 4.25 8.44
CA ALA A 63 5.08 2.90 7.92
C ALA A 63 6.42 2.49 7.31
N TYR A 64 6.72 1.19 7.40
CA TYR A 64 7.81 0.61 6.62
C TYR A 64 7.32 0.34 5.20
N HIS A 65 8.22 0.48 4.23
CA HIS A 65 7.93 0.21 2.82
C HIS A 65 9.02 -0.66 2.22
N ALA A 66 8.61 -1.74 1.56
CA ALA A 66 9.48 -2.63 0.82
C ALA A 66 8.93 -2.84 -0.59
N TYR A 67 9.83 -3.15 -1.53
CA TYR A 67 9.42 -3.54 -2.87
C TYR A 67 9.18 -5.05 -2.94
N CYS A 68 8.15 -5.43 -3.68
CA CYS A 68 7.83 -6.81 -3.96
C CYS A 68 8.95 -7.44 -4.79
N LEU A 69 9.59 -8.48 -4.27
CA LEU A 69 10.70 -9.17 -4.94
C LEU A 69 10.29 -9.74 -6.31
N HIS A 70 9.05 -10.22 -6.45
CA HIS A 70 8.55 -10.73 -7.72
C HIS A 70 8.51 -9.61 -8.78
N HIS A 71 7.93 -8.45 -8.43
CA HIS A 71 7.92 -7.30 -9.33
C HIS A 71 9.32 -6.72 -9.54
N LEU A 72 10.21 -6.76 -8.56
CA LEU A 72 11.60 -6.35 -8.76
C LEU A 72 12.28 -7.23 -9.81
N LYS A 73 12.11 -8.56 -9.74
CA LYS A 73 12.67 -9.48 -10.73
C LYS A 73 12.10 -9.28 -12.13
N MET A 74 10.81 -8.94 -12.25
CA MET A 74 10.15 -8.73 -13.55
C MET A 74 10.45 -7.36 -14.17
N ASN A 75 10.92 -6.39 -13.38
CA ASN A 75 11.23 -5.03 -13.83
C ASN A 75 12.76 -4.76 -13.89
N LEU A 76 13.58 -5.80 -13.72
CA LEU A 76 15.02 -5.81 -13.99
C LEU A 76 15.27 -6.37 -15.38
#